data_AF-A0A1C5ACY2-F1
#
_entry.id   AF-A0A1C5ACY2-F1
#
_cell.length_a   1.000
_cell.length_b   1.000
_cell.length_c   1.000
_cell.angle_alpha   90.00
_cell.angle_beta   90.00
_cell.angle_gamma   90.00
#
_symmetry.space_group_name_H-M   'P 1'
#
loop_
_entity.id
_entity.type
_entity.pdbx_description
1 polymer ?
#
loop_
_entity_poly.entity_id
_entity_poly.type
_entity_poly.pdbx_seq_one_letter_code
_entity_poly.pdbx_strand_id
1 'polypeptide(L)'
;MEVVARAARATDLADLDGAVSNCFACPRLVSWREEVARTKRAAFREQHYWGRPVPGFGTSDARIGILGLAPAAHGGNRTGRIFTGDRSGDVLFAALHRAGLANQPTSVAADDGLTLRDTRIFAAVRCAPPDNKPTPAERDTCAPWLHREVGLIRPTLRVVVALGAFAWAAWWPVLRDVYGVRPPSPRPVFGHGAHWSGTAAPELLGCYHVSQQNTFTGRLTPLMLDDVFARAKQLAGVD
;
A
#
# COMPACT_ATOMS: atom_id res chain seq x y z
N MET A 1 7.65 -18.00 -11.04
CA MET A 1 6.71 -19.07 -11.44
C MET A 1 5.75 -19.43 -10.31
N GLU A 2 6.20 -19.66 -9.07
CA GLU A 2 5.30 -20.00 -7.96
C GLU A 2 4.36 -18.83 -7.54
N VAL A 3 4.90 -17.63 -7.35
CA VAL A 3 4.11 -16.45 -6.92
C VAL A 3 2.97 -16.13 -7.90
N VAL A 4 3.26 -16.19 -9.20
CA VAL A 4 2.27 -15.97 -10.27
C VAL A 4 1.14 -17.00 -10.19
N ALA A 5 1.47 -18.29 -10.09
CA ALA A 5 0.48 -19.35 -10.01
C ALA A 5 -0.38 -19.24 -8.74
N ARG A 6 0.23 -18.91 -7.61
CA ARG A 6 -0.50 -18.73 -6.34
C ARG A 6 -1.43 -17.51 -6.39
N ALA A 7 -0.95 -16.38 -6.92
CA ALA A 7 -1.77 -15.19 -7.10
C ALA A 7 -2.97 -15.46 -8.02
N ALA A 8 -2.77 -16.19 -9.12
CA ALA A 8 -3.84 -16.52 -10.07
C ALA A 8 -4.95 -17.40 -9.47
N ARG A 9 -4.67 -18.17 -8.41
CA ARG A 9 -5.65 -19.05 -7.74
C ARG A 9 -6.57 -18.34 -6.77
N ALA A 10 -6.16 -17.20 -6.20
CA ALA A 10 -6.96 -16.50 -5.22
C ALA A 10 -8.21 -15.94 -5.90
N THR A 11 -9.42 -16.35 -5.50
CA THR A 11 -10.66 -15.96 -6.20
C THR A 11 -11.27 -14.67 -5.67
N ASP A 12 -10.98 -14.35 -4.42
CA ASP A 12 -11.35 -13.11 -3.75
C ASP A 12 -10.18 -12.53 -2.92
N LEU A 13 -10.45 -11.46 -2.17
CA LEU A 13 -9.42 -10.82 -1.34
C LEU A 13 -9.05 -11.65 -0.11
N ALA A 14 -9.96 -12.44 0.45
CA ALA A 14 -9.65 -13.29 1.60
C ALA A 14 -8.69 -14.42 1.20
N ASP A 15 -8.94 -15.06 0.06
CA ASP A 15 -8.02 -16.02 -0.55
C ASP A 15 -6.65 -15.39 -0.81
N LEU A 16 -6.65 -14.17 -1.37
CA LEU A 16 -5.42 -13.45 -1.69
C LEU A 16 -4.62 -13.14 -0.43
N ASP A 17 -5.26 -12.64 0.61
CA ASP A 17 -4.63 -12.24 1.86
C ASP A 17 -4.03 -13.48 2.57
N GLY A 18 -4.74 -14.61 2.54
CA GLY A 18 -4.21 -15.90 3.01
C GLY A 18 -3.01 -16.40 2.20
N ALA A 19 -3.07 -16.29 0.87
CA ALA A 19 -1.98 -16.71 -0.01
C ALA A 19 -0.74 -15.82 0.14
N VAL A 20 -0.92 -14.51 0.26
CA VAL A 20 0.13 -13.51 0.48
C VAL A 20 0.84 -13.77 1.81
N SER A 21 0.09 -13.97 2.89
CA SER A 21 0.62 -14.16 4.25
C SER A 21 1.55 -15.38 4.39
N ASN A 22 1.49 -16.32 3.44
CA ASN A 22 2.31 -17.52 3.38
C ASN A 22 3.38 -17.48 2.27
N CYS A 23 3.76 -16.29 1.80
CA CYS A 23 4.77 -16.13 0.74
C CYS A 23 6.20 -16.05 1.30
N PHE A 24 7.12 -16.80 0.69
CA PHE A 24 8.54 -16.88 1.05
C PHE A 24 9.48 -16.60 -0.15
N ALA A 25 8.97 -16.00 -1.22
CA ALA A 25 9.68 -15.90 -2.50
C ALA A 25 10.90 -14.95 -2.52
N CYS A 26 11.09 -14.12 -1.50
CA CYS A 26 12.18 -13.12 -1.44
C CYS A 26 13.10 -13.43 -0.25
N PRO A 27 14.19 -14.21 -0.41
CA PRO A 27 15.01 -14.68 0.71
C PRO A 27 15.54 -13.57 1.63
N ARG A 28 15.98 -12.44 1.07
CA ARG A 28 16.46 -11.28 1.84
C ARG A 28 15.36 -10.69 2.74
N LEU A 29 14.15 -10.55 2.20
CA LEU A 29 13.01 -10.00 2.93
C LEU A 29 12.47 -10.97 3.98
N VAL A 30 12.48 -12.28 3.66
CA VAL A 30 12.10 -13.35 4.60
C VAL A 30 13.06 -13.33 5.80
N SER A 31 14.37 -13.38 5.54
CA SER A 31 15.38 -13.33 6.60
C SER A 31 15.21 -12.07 7.48
N TRP A 32 15.09 -10.90 6.86
CA TRP A 32 14.97 -9.64 7.58
C TRP A 32 13.69 -9.53 8.43
N ARG A 33 12.52 -9.84 7.85
CA ARG A 33 11.25 -9.67 8.55
C ARG A 33 11.14 -10.58 9.78
N GLU A 34 11.72 -11.78 9.69
CA GLU A 34 11.76 -12.78 10.75
C GLU A 34 12.82 -12.45 11.81
N GLU A 35 14.00 -11.96 11.38
CA GLU A 35 15.01 -11.45 12.31
C GLU A 35 14.44 -10.30 13.16
N VAL A 36 13.78 -9.33 12.53
CA VAL A 36 13.13 -8.21 13.24
C VAL A 36 12.04 -8.70 14.19
N ALA A 37 11.27 -9.73 13.81
CA ALA A 37 10.24 -10.31 14.66
C ALA A 37 10.81 -11.06 15.88
N ARG A 38 12.02 -11.58 15.76
CA ARG A 38 12.74 -12.28 16.84
C ARG A 38 13.46 -11.31 17.77
N THR A 39 14.23 -10.37 17.20
CA THR A 39 15.05 -9.43 17.97
C THR A 39 14.20 -8.36 18.63
N LYS A 40 13.19 -7.85 17.91
CA LYS A 40 12.23 -6.81 18.31
C LYS A 40 12.91 -5.51 18.72
N ARG A 41 12.14 -4.42 18.75
CA ARG A 41 12.60 -3.16 19.35
C ARG A 41 12.35 -3.21 20.86
N ALA A 42 13.21 -2.61 21.68
CA ALA A 42 13.05 -2.57 23.13
C ALA A 42 11.63 -2.14 23.58
N ALA A 43 11.06 -1.10 22.92
CA ALA A 43 9.71 -0.61 23.20
C ALA A 43 8.57 -1.63 22.91
N PHE A 44 8.85 -2.68 22.14
CA PHE A 44 7.87 -3.68 21.70
C PHE A 44 8.29 -5.12 22.05
N ARG A 45 9.25 -5.30 22.96
CA ARG A 45 9.87 -6.60 23.28
C ARG A 45 8.87 -7.68 23.71
N GLU A 46 7.84 -7.29 24.46
CA GLU A 46 6.79 -8.19 24.96
C GLU A 46 5.67 -8.45 23.94
N GLN A 47 5.64 -7.73 22.81
CA GLN A 47 4.59 -7.90 21.80
C GLN A 47 4.89 -9.11 20.91
N HIS A 48 3.82 -9.79 20.47
CA HIS A 48 3.93 -10.75 19.38
C HIS A 48 4.03 -10.00 18.04
N TYR A 49 4.99 -10.38 17.20
CA TYR A 49 5.18 -9.77 15.88
C TYR A 49 4.58 -10.65 14.80
N TRP A 50 3.95 -10.03 13.80
CA TRP A 50 3.43 -10.71 12.62
C TRP A 50 4.52 -11.48 11.84
N GLY A 51 5.68 -10.85 11.57
CA GLY A 51 6.84 -11.52 10.97
C GLY A 51 6.63 -12.14 9.58
N ARG A 52 5.57 -11.72 8.88
CA ARG A 52 5.08 -12.31 7.62
C ARG A 52 4.78 -11.21 6.59
N PRO A 53 4.52 -11.56 5.31
CA PRO A 53 3.99 -10.60 4.35
C PRO A 53 2.69 -9.99 4.88
N VAL A 54 2.53 -8.68 4.73
CA VAL A 54 1.38 -7.93 5.22
C VAL A 54 0.37 -7.80 4.07
N PRO A 55 -0.87 -8.31 4.24
CA PRO A 55 -1.93 -8.14 3.26
C PRO A 55 -2.38 -6.68 3.08
N GLY A 56 -3.22 -6.44 2.08
CA GLY A 56 -3.89 -5.16 1.94
C GLY A 56 -4.99 -4.99 3.00
N PHE A 57 -5.52 -3.78 3.13
CA PHE A 57 -6.54 -3.45 4.14
C PHE A 57 -7.59 -2.49 3.58
N GLY A 58 -8.86 -2.73 3.87
CA GLY A 58 -9.98 -1.93 3.38
C GLY A 58 -10.97 -2.74 2.55
N THR A 59 -11.92 -2.05 1.91
CA THR A 59 -13.09 -2.70 1.30
C THR A 59 -12.77 -3.39 -0.03
N SER A 60 -13.58 -4.39 -0.39
CA SER A 60 -13.46 -5.13 -1.66
C SER A 60 -14.01 -4.37 -2.87
N ASP A 61 -14.90 -3.42 -2.61
CA ASP A 61 -15.54 -2.53 -3.58
C ASP A 61 -14.89 -1.13 -3.61
N ALA A 62 -13.64 -1.03 -3.14
CA ALA A 62 -12.93 0.24 -3.04
C ALA A 62 -12.93 1.00 -4.37
N ARG A 63 -13.22 2.30 -4.30
CA ARG A 63 -13.17 3.24 -5.41
C ARG A 63 -11.84 4.01 -5.41
N ILE A 64 -11.21 4.14 -4.24
CA ILE A 64 -9.88 4.72 -4.03
C ILE A 64 -8.90 3.64 -3.57
N GLY A 65 -7.81 3.46 -4.32
CA GLY A 65 -6.66 2.64 -3.92
C GLY A 65 -5.53 3.51 -3.37
N ILE A 66 -4.91 3.09 -2.28
CA ILE A 66 -3.70 3.76 -1.73
C ILE A 66 -2.55 2.79 -1.88
N LEU A 67 -1.62 3.09 -2.79
CA LEU A 67 -0.47 2.26 -3.09
C LEU A 67 0.76 2.77 -2.34
N GLY A 68 1.18 2.01 -1.33
CA GLY A 68 2.39 2.21 -0.55
C GLY A 68 3.62 1.50 -1.12
N LEU A 69 4.77 1.79 -0.50
CA LEU A 69 6.04 1.14 -0.80
C LEU A 69 6.09 -0.31 -0.29
N ALA A 70 6.18 -0.46 1.03
CA ALA A 70 6.31 -1.72 1.75
C ALA A 70 6.00 -1.51 3.26
N PRO A 71 5.71 -2.57 4.02
CA PRO A 71 5.55 -2.46 5.47
C PRO A 71 6.81 -1.99 6.20
N ALA A 72 6.65 -1.21 7.27
CA ALA A 72 7.75 -0.90 8.17
C ALA A 72 8.12 -2.10 9.07
N ALA A 73 9.40 -2.21 9.42
CA ALA A 73 9.96 -3.27 10.25
C ALA A 73 9.28 -3.40 11.63
N HIS A 74 8.85 -2.28 12.23
CA HIS A 74 8.14 -2.25 13.51
C HIS A 74 6.73 -1.64 13.43
N GLY A 75 6.22 -1.46 12.20
CA GLY A 75 4.83 -1.13 11.91
C GLY A 75 4.10 -2.38 11.46
N GLY A 76 3.75 -2.46 10.18
CA GLY A 76 3.05 -3.62 9.62
C GLY A 76 3.71 -4.99 9.85
N ASN A 77 5.05 -5.08 9.88
CA ASN A 77 5.71 -6.36 10.21
C ASN A 77 5.54 -6.78 11.68
N ARG A 78 5.21 -5.84 12.57
CA ARG A 78 4.83 -6.10 13.95
C ARG A 78 3.32 -6.36 14.06
N THR A 79 2.51 -5.47 13.51
CA THR A 79 1.05 -5.43 13.73
C THR A 79 0.24 -6.32 12.80
N GLY A 80 0.80 -6.73 11.66
CA GLY A 80 0.09 -7.51 10.64
C GLY A 80 -0.87 -6.72 9.76
N ARG A 81 -1.01 -5.40 9.97
CA ARG A 81 -1.85 -4.51 9.14
C ARG A 81 -1.01 -3.41 8.50
N ILE A 82 -1.22 -3.17 7.20
CA ILE A 82 -0.44 -2.18 6.44
C ILE A 82 -0.62 -0.78 7.06
N PHE A 83 0.47 0.01 7.12
CA PHE A 83 0.51 1.33 7.78
C PHE A 83 0.03 1.36 9.24
N THR A 84 0.11 0.26 9.99
CA THR A 84 -0.37 0.21 11.39
C THR A 84 0.78 0.13 12.38
N GLY A 85 0.76 0.98 13.42
CA GLY A 85 1.75 0.94 14.51
C GLY A 85 3.10 1.60 14.19
N ASP A 86 3.16 2.48 13.20
CA ASP A 86 4.31 3.34 12.94
C ASP A 86 3.87 4.77 12.61
N ARG A 87 4.84 5.70 12.60
CA ARG A 87 4.55 7.13 12.40
C ARG A 87 3.96 7.45 11.03
N SER A 88 4.28 6.66 10.00
CA SER A 88 3.72 6.86 8.67
C SER A 88 2.22 6.52 8.67
N GLY A 89 1.87 5.49 9.43
CA GLY A 89 0.50 5.14 9.77
C GLY A 89 -0.29 6.26 10.44
N ASP A 90 0.25 6.83 11.52
CA ASP A 90 -0.41 7.92 12.26
C ASP A 90 -0.81 9.07 11.33
N VAL A 91 0.10 9.46 10.42
CA VAL A 91 -0.13 10.56 9.48
C VAL A 91 -1.18 10.19 8.44
N LEU A 92 -1.08 8.98 7.87
CA LEU A 92 -2.01 8.50 6.86
C LEU A 92 -3.44 8.39 7.41
N PHE A 93 -3.63 7.67 8.52
CA PHE A 93 -4.96 7.41 9.06
C PHE A 93 -5.62 8.67 9.62
N ALA A 94 -4.85 9.60 10.20
CA ALA A 94 -5.39 10.89 10.60
C ALA A 94 -5.93 11.68 9.39
N ALA A 95 -5.25 11.65 8.24
CA ALA A 95 -5.71 12.30 7.02
C ALA A 95 -6.92 11.59 6.40
N LEU A 96 -6.92 10.26 6.37
CA LEU A 96 -8.08 9.48 5.89
C LEU A 96 -9.32 9.74 6.73
N HIS A 97 -9.18 9.84 8.05
CA HIS A 97 -10.28 10.20 8.93
C HIS A 97 -10.79 11.62 8.67
N ARG A 98 -9.91 12.62 8.53
CA ARG A 98 -10.32 13.98 8.14
C ARG A 98 -11.05 14.01 6.79
N ALA A 99 -10.65 13.15 5.86
CA ALA A 99 -11.31 13.00 4.57
C ALA A 99 -12.60 12.16 4.62
N GLY A 100 -13.00 11.61 5.77
CA GLY A 100 -14.17 10.73 5.90
C GLY A 100 -14.02 9.33 5.31
N LEU A 101 -12.78 8.92 4.99
CA LEU A 101 -12.45 7.62 4.39
C LEU A 101 -12.08 6.55 5.43
N ALA A 102 -11.96 6.93 6.71
CA ALA A 102 -11.74 6.04 7.84
C ALA A 102 -12.66 6.42 9.01
N ASN A 103 -13.12 5.43 9.79
CA ASN A 103 -14.01 5.65 10.94
C ASN A 103 -13.30 6.23 12.18
N GLN A 104 -11.98 6.16 12.23
CA GLN A 104 -11.18 6.68 13.34
C GLN A 104 -9.81 7.19 12.84
N PRO A 105 -9.17 8.13 13.55
CA PRO A 105 -7.91 8.74 13.11
C PRO A 105 -6.67 7.89 13.41
N THR A 106 -6.80 6.80 14.17
CA THR A 106 -5.68 6.00 14.68
C THR A 106 -5.72 4.55 14.20
N SER A 107 -4.54 3.98 14.02
CA SER A 107 -4.34 2.60 13.62
C SER A 107 -3.25 1.97 14.48
N VAL A 108 -3.68 1.32 15.56
CA VAL A 108 -2.82 0.85 16.66
C VAL A 108 -2.55 -0.64 16.56
N ALA A 109 -3.58 -1.45 16.30
CA ALA A 109 -3.52 -2.91 16.24
C ALA A 109 -4.49 -3.44 15.18
N ALA A 110 -4.29 -4.65 14.67
CA ALA A 110 -5.10 -5.19 13.57
C ALA A 110 -6.61 -5.29 13.90
N ASP A 111 -6.94 -5.46 15.18
CA ASP A 111 -8.28 -5.69 15.74
C ASP A 111 -8.88 -4.46 16.45
N ASP A 112 -8.30 -3.27 16.26
CA ASP A 112 -8.71 -2.02 16.93
C ASP A 112 -10.00 -1.36 16.40
N GLY A 113 -10.84 -2.10 15.67
CA GLY A 113 -12.11 -1.60 15.12
C GLY A 113 -11.98 -0.60 13.97
N LEU A 114 -10.77 -0.30 13.49
CA LEU A 114 -10.58 0.54 12.31
C LEU A 114 -11.22 -0.09 11.07
N THR A 115 -11.98 0.70 10.33
CA THR A 115 -12.58 0.35 9.05
C THR A 115 -12.38 1.48 8.04
N LEU A 116 -12.18 1.12 6.78
CA LEU A 116 -12.11 2.08 5.68
C LEU A 116 -13.43 2.11 4.91
N ARG A 117 -13.73 3.28 4.33
CA ARG A 117 -14.88 3.50 3.45
C ARG A 117 -14.37 3.84 2.06
N ASP A 118 -14.93 3.20 1.03
CA ASP A 118 -14.59 3.39 -0.38
C ASP A 118 -13.10 3.20 -0.72
N THR A 119 -12.30 2.69 0.22
CA THR A 119 -10.84 2.79 0.19
C THR A 119 -10.20 1.45 0.53
N ARG A 120 -9.15 1.10 -0.23
CA ARG A 120 -8.24 0.00 0.08
C ARG A 120 -6.79 0.45 0.02
N ILE A 121 -6.02 0.10 1.04
CA ILE A 121 -4.59 0.35 1.14
C ILE A 121 -3.83 -0.95 0.83
N PHE A 122 -2.83 -0.86 -0.03
CA PHE A 122 -1.98 -1.98 -0.42
C PHE A 122 -0.55 -1.49 -0.73
N ALA A 123 0.38 -2.42 -0.97
CA ALA A 123 1.79 -2.08 -1.16
C ALA A 123 2.41 -2.80 -2.36
N ALA A 124 3.38 -2.14 -2.99
CA ALA A 124 4.17 -2.71 -4.09
C ALA A 124 5.00 -3.92 -3.64
N VAL A 125 5.47 -3.92 -2.39
CA VAL A 125 6.15 -5.05 -1.74
C VAL A 125 5.46 -5.38 -0.43
N ARG A 126 5.13 -6.66 -0.20
CA ARG A 126 4.34 -7.08 0.99
C ARG A 126 5.18 -7.42 2.22
N CYS A 127 6.50 -7.49 2.12
CA CYS A 127 7.38 -7.76 3.27
C CYS A 127 8.15 -6.51 3.66
N ALA A 128 8.46 -6.36 4.95
CA ALA A 128 9.36 -5.30 5.39
C ALA A 128 10.76 -5.47 4.76
N PRO A 129 11.30 -4.47 4.08
CA PRO A 129 12.67 -4.48 3.61
C PRO A 129 13.63 -3.80 4.60
N PRO A 130 14.90 -4.24 4.66
CA PRO A 130 15.96 -3.48 5.32
C PRO A 130 15.97 -2.02 4.86
N ASP A 131 16.18 -1.10 5.81
CA ASP A 131 16.20 0.36 5.60
C ASP A 131 14.97 0.96 4.91
N ASN A 132 13.85 0.23 4.87
CA ASN A 132 12.68 0.56 4.07
C ASN A 132 13.02 0.73 2.57
N LYS A 133 13.97 -0.07 2.06
CA LYS A 133 14.42 -0.04 0.66
C LYS A 133 14.28 -1.42 0.01
N PRO A 134 13.13 -1.72 -0.61
CA PRO A 134 13.01 -2.90 -1.46
C PRO A 134 13.79 -2.69 -2.76
N THR A 135 14.33 -3.77 -3.31
CA THR A 135 15.00 -3.76 -4.61
C THR A 135 13.97 -3.84 -5.75
N PRO A 136 14.34 -3.45 -6.99
CA PRO A 136 13.50 -3.70 -8.17
C PRO A 136 13.17 -5.19 -8.36
N ALA A 137 14.13 -6.09 -8.10
CA ALA A 137 13.90 -7.53 -8.18
C ALA A 137 12.85 -8.02 -7.17
N GLU A 138 12.85 -7.48 -5.95
CA GLU A 138 11.84 -7.77 -4.93
C GLU A 138 10.46 -7.22 -5.31
N ARG A 139 10.40 -6.00 -5.88
CA ARG A 139 9.16 -5.46 -6.46
C ARG A 139 8.62 -6.39 -7.54
N ASP A 140 9.46 -6.79 -8.49
CA ASP A 140 9.04 -7.59 -9.64
C ASP A 140 8.62 -9.00 -9.19
N THR A 141 9.28 -9.55 -8.16
CA THR A 141 8.87 -10.80 -7.52
C THR A 141 7.51 -10.68 -6.82
N CYS A 142 7.23 -9.53 -6.20
CA CYS A 142 5.99 -9.26 -5.48
C CYS A 142 4.83 -8.77 -6.38
N ALA A 143 5.13 -8.32 -7.59
CA ALA A 143 4.19 -7.73 -8.54
C ALA A 143 2.95 -8.60 -8.82
N PRO A 144 3.01 -9.95 -8.93
CA PRO A 144 1.81 -10.75 -9.18
C PRO A 144 0.77 -10.62 -8.06
N TRP A 145 1.18 -10.41 -6.80
CA TRP A 145 0.26 -10.16 -5.70
C TRP A 145 -0.45 -8.80 -5.84
N LEU A 146 0.30 -7.76 -6.25
CA LEU A 146 -0.26 -6.44 -6.53
C LEU A 146 -1.25 -6.52 -7.70
N HIS A 147 -0.87 -7.20 -8.79
CA HIS A 147 -1.70 -7.32 -9.98
C HIS A 147 -2.99 -8.07 -9.67
N ARG A 148 -2.92 -9.15 -8.89
CA ARG A 148 -4.13 -9.87 -8.48
C ARG A 148 -5.02 -9.02 -7.59
N GLU A 149 -4.46 -8.33 -6.60
CA GLU A 149 -5.23 -7.46 -5.71
C GLU A 149 -5.98 -6.38 -6.50
N VAL A 150 -5.29 -5.69 -7.42
CA VAL A 150 -5.91 -4.69 -8.28
C VAL A 150 -6.95 -5.33 -9.19
N GLY A 151 -6.67 -6.52 -9.74
CA GLY A 151 -7.62 -7.26 -10.57
C GLY A 151 -8.91 -7.60 -9.85
N LEU A 152 -8.86 -7.89 -8.55
CA LEU A 152 -10.02 -8.20 -7.71
C LEU A 152 -10.88 -6.97 -7.43
N ILE A 153 -10.27 -5.80 -7.21
CA ILE A 153 -10.99 -4.53 -6.95
C ILE A 153 -11.24 -3.70 -8.22
N ARG A 154 -10.74 -4.17 -9.38
CA ARG A 154 -10.84 -3.48 -10.68
C ARG A 154 -12.26 -2.99 -11.03
N PRO A 155 -13.35 -3.74 -10.76
CA PRO A 155 -14.69 -3.30 -11.16
C PRO A 155 -15.08 -1.93 -10.58
N THR A 156 -14.65 -1.63 -9.36
CA THR A 156 -15.04 -0.41 -8.63
C THR A 156 -13.92 0.62 -8.55
N LEU A 157 -12.66 0.21 -8.68
CA LEU A 157 -11.51 1.12 -8.57
C LEU A 157 -11.58 2.24 -9.62
N ARG A 158 -11.46 3.49 -9.18
CA ARG A 158 -11.49 4.70 -10.02
C ARG A 158 -10.23 5.54 -9.89
N VAL A 159 -9.60 5.56 -8.72
CA VAL A 159 -8.42 6.38 -8.45
C VAL A 159 -7.40 5.59 -7.65
N VAL A 160 -6.11 5.76 -7.95
CA VAL A 160 -5.00 5.27 -7.14
C VAL A 160 -4.12 6.42 -6.69
N VAL A 161 -3.90 6.53 -5.38
CA VAL A 161 -2.94 7.45 -4.76
C VAL A 161 -1.64 6.70 -4.51
N ALA A 162 -0.59 7.01 -5.27
CA ALA A 162 0.74 6.43 -5.13
C ALA A 162 1.60 7.23 -4.15
N LEU A 163 1.94 6.60 -3.02
CA LEU A 163 2.76 7.18 -1.96
C LEU A 163 4.25 7.02 -2.28
N GLY A 164 4.82 8.01 -2.96
CA GLY A 164 6.24 8.08 -3.34
C GLY A 164 6.53 7.54 -4.74
N ALA A 165 7.73 7.88 -5.25
CA ALA A 165 8.17 7.54 -6.60
C ALA A 165 8.21 6.03 -6.89
N PHE A 166 8.46 5.21 -5.87
CA PHE A 166 8.51 3.75 -6.03
C PHE A 166 7.11 3.17 -6.26
N ALA A 167 6.12 3.59 -5.47
CA ALA A 167 4.72 3.21 -5.67
C ALA A 167 4.22 3.70 -7.03
N TRP A 168 4.56 4.94 -7.40
CA TRP A 168 4.27 5.49 -8.72
C TRP A 168 4.84 4.63 -9.85
N ALA A 169 6.10 4.22 -9.73
CA ALA A 169 6.75 3.34 -10.70
C ALA A 169 6.11 1.94 -10.76
N ALA A 170 5.64 1.41 -9.63
CA ALA A 170 5.00 0.11 -9.53
C ALA A 170 3.60 0.05 -10.16
N TRP A 171 2.94 1.20 -10.37
CA TRP A 171 1.63 1.24 -11.03
C TRP A 171 1.71 0.99 -12.54
N TRP A 172 2.80 1.38 -13.21
CA TRP A 172 2.87 1.28 -14.67
C TRP A 172 2.72 -0.14 -15.22
N PRO A 173 3.35 -1.19 -14.65
CA PRO A 173 3.08 -2.57 -15.07
C PRO A 173 1.62 -3.00 -14.87
N VAL A 174 0.93 -2.48 -13.84
CA VAL A 174 -0.49 -2.80 -13.55
C VAL A 174 -1.39 -2.39 -14.71
N LEU A 175 -1.14 -1.23 -15.34
CA LEU A 175 -1.91 -0.79 -16.50
C LEU A 175 -1.90 -1.84 -17.61
N ARG A 176 -0.72 -2.39 -17.92
CA ARG A 176 -0.58 -3.42 -18.95
C ARG A 176 -1.20 -4.74 -18.50
N ASP A 177 -0.82 -5.21 -17.32
CA ASP A 177 -1.07 -6.59 -16.90
C ASP A 177 -2.48 -6.82 -16.33
N VAL A 178 -3.14 -5.76 -15.87
CA VAL A 178 -4.50 -5.83 -15.29
C VAL A 178 -5.54 -5.15 -16.17
N TYR A 179 -5.19 -4.03 -16.80
CA TYR A 179 -6.12 -3.24 -17.61
C TYR A 179 -5.94 -3.44 -19.12
N GLY A 180 -4.87 -4.08 -19.58
CA GLY A 180 -4.56 -4.19 -21.01
C GLY A 180 -4.18 -2.84 -21.65
N VAL A 181 -3.88 -1.82 -20.83
CA VAL A 181 -3.55 -0.47 -21.27
C VAL A 181 -2.04 -0.31 -21.32
N ARG A 182 -1.52 0.11 -22.48
CA ARG A 182 -0.09 0.40 -22.61
C ARG A 182 0.26 1.65 -21.80
N PRO A 183 1.28 1.62 -20.92
CA PRO A 183 1.73 2.82 -20.21
C PRO A 183 2.20 3.91 -21.19
N PRO A 184 2.02 5.19 -20.85
CA PRO A 184 2.52 6.31 -21.66
C PRO A 184 4.04 6.23 -21.85
N SER A 185 4.51 6.74 -22.99
CA SER A 185 5.94 6.86 -23.31
C SER A 185 6.21 8.25 -23.90
N PRO A 186 6.94 9.15 -23.21
CA PRO A 186 7.55 8.94 -21.89
C PRO A 186 6.50 8.82 -20.76
N ARG A 187 6.88 8.17 -19.65
CA ARG A 187 6.06 8.14 -18.44
C ARG A 187 6.10 9.51 -17.75
N PRO A 188 4.98 10.02 -17.21
CA PRO A 188 5.01 11.26 -16.45
C PRO A 188 5.91 11.12 -15.22
N VAL A 189 6.64 12.21 -14.94
CA VAL A 189 7.55 12.30 -13.80
C VAL A 189 6.74 12.31 -12.50
N PHE A 190 7.21 11.58 -11.50
CA PHE A 190 6.59 11.59 -10.18
C PHE A 190 6.74 12.96 -9.51
N GLY A 191 5.66 13.45 -8.90
CA GLY A 191 5.64 14.62 -8.04
C GLY A 191 4.44 14.57 -7.09
N HIS A 192 4.46 15.38 -6.03
CA HIS A 192 3.27 15.56 -5.21
C HIS A 192 2.22 16.35 -5.99
N GLY A 193 0.98 15.85 -6.00
CA GLY A 193 -0.11 16.38 -6.82
C GLY A 193 0.01 16.01 -8.31
N ALA A 194 1.03 15.24 -8.72
CA ALA A 194 1.14 14.76 -10.09
C ALA A 194 -0.09 13.90 -10.42
N HIS A 195 -0.71 14.14 -11.56
CA HIS A 195 -1.92 13.45 -11.96
C HIS A 195 -1.73 12.87 -13.37
N TRP A 196 -2.01 11.58 -13.52
CA TRP A 196 -2.13 10.94 -14.81
C TRP A 196 -3.54 10.36 -14.99
N SER A 197 -4.11 10.62 -16.17
CA SER A 197 -5.40 10.11 -16.61
C SER A 197 -5.25 9.27 -17.87
N GLY A 198 -6.04 8.22 -18.03
CA GLY A 198 -6.12 7.42 -19.24
C GLY A 198 -7.51 6.83 -19.48
N THR A 199 -7.76 6.35 -20.70
CA THR A 199 -9.00 5.63 -21.00
C THR A 199 -8.95 4.22 -20.41
N ALA A 200 -10.05 3.77 -19.82
CA ALA A 200 -10.23 2.40 -19.30
C ALA A 200 -9.28 1.95 -18.16
N ALA A 201 -8.65 2.89 -17.45
CA ALA A 201 -7.87 2.61 -16.24
C ALA A 201 -8.16 3.67 -15.15
N PRO A 202 -7.90 3.36 -13.86
CA PRO A 202 -8.00 4.32 -12.78
C PRO A 202 -7.08 5.53 -13.01
N GLU A 203 -7.55 6.69 -12.55
CA GLU A 203 -6.73 7.87 -12.38
C GLU A 203 -5.56 7.57 -11.44
N LEU A 204 -4.38 8.13 -11.70
CA LEU A 204 -3.20 7.97 -10.85
C LEU A 204 -2.78 9.32 -10.28
N LEU A 205 -2.79 9.44 -8.96
CA LEU A 205 -2.32 10.61 -8.21
C LEU A 205 -0.99 10.30 -7.52
N GLY A 206 -0.05 11.22 -7.64
CA GLY A 206 1.24 11.18 -6.97
C GLY A 206 1.17 11.93 -5.65
N CYS A 207 1.61 11.29 -4.57
CA CYS A 207 1.75 11.93 -3.28
C CYS A 207 3.14 11.62 -2.72
N TYR A 208 3.83 12.62 -2.16
CA TYR A 208 5.01 12.32 -1.36
C TYR A 208 4.69 11.31 -0.27
N HIS A 209 5.66 10.44 0.03
CA HIS A 209 5.46 9.40 1.04
C HIS A 209 5.24 10.05 2.40
N VAL A 210 4.32 9.50 3.19
CA VAL A 210 3.99 9.91 4.57
C VAL A 210 5.07 9.55 5.59
N SER A 211 6.34 9.45 5.17
CA SER A 211 7.44 9.08 6.06
C SER A 211 7.72 10.20 7.06
N GLN A 212 8.21 9.81 8.25
CA GLN A 212 8.62 10.76 9.28
C GLN A 212 9.58 11.84 8.74
N GLN A 213 10.53 11.44 7.88
CA GLN A 213 11.46 12.36 7.24
C GLN A 213 10.73 13.46 6.44
N ASN A 214 9.77 13.10 5.60
CA ASN A 214 9.04 14.07 4.78
C ASN A 214 8.14 14.96 5.63
N THR A 215 7.51 14.40 6.67
CA THR A 215 6.59 15.16 7.52
C THR A 215 7.30 16.10 8.49
N PHE A 216 8.47 15.70 9.02
CA PHE A 216 9.23 16.53 9.97
C PHE A 216 9.98 17.67 9.28
N THR A 217 10.39 17.46 8.03
CA THR A 217 11.08 18.50 7.22
C THR A 217 10.11 19.47 6.53
N GLY A 218 8.79 19.28 6.69
CA GLY A 218 7.77 20.07 6.01
C GLY A 218 7.64 19.79 4.51
N ARG A 219 8.39 18.82 3.97
CA ARG A 219 8.28 18.39 2.56
C ARG A 219 6.90 17.86 2.22
N LEU A 220 6.21 17.27 3.21
CA LEU A 220 4.79 16.95 3.14
C LEU A 220 4.10 17.51 4.38
N THR A 221 3.13 18.40 4.17
CA THR A 221 2.29 18.96 5.25
C THR A 221 0.96 18.21 5.34
N PRO A 222 0.24 18.29 6.48
CA PRO A 222 -1.11 17.75 6.59
C PRO A 222 -2.07 18.29 5.52
N LEU A 223 -2.04 19.60 5.25
CA LEU A 223 -2.86 20.25 4.21
C LEU A 223 -2.62 19.66 2.82
N MET A 224 -1.35 19.48 2.45
CA MET A 224 -1.00 18.85 1.16
C MET A 224 -1.56 17.43 1.03
N LEU A 225 -1.56 16.66 2.12
CA LEU A 225 -2.13 15.32 2.14
C LEU A 225 -3.66 15.35 2.05
N ASP A 226 -4.29 16.31 2.74
CA ASP A 226 -5.73 16.54 2.70
C ASP A 226 -6.19 16.93 1.28
N ASP A 227 -5.46 17.80 0.59
CA ASP A 227 -5.72 18.19 -0.80
C ASP A 227 -5.68 16.98 -1.76
N VAL A 228 -4.70 16.09 -1.58
CA VAL A 228 -4.61 14.84 -2.38
C VAL A 228 -5.83 13.96 -2.16
N PHE A 229 -6.29 13.80 -0.91
CA PHE A 229 -7.47 12.97 -0.64
C PHE A 229 -8.77 13.64 -1.09
N ALA A 230 -8.91 14.95 -0.95
CA ALA A 230 -10.02 15.69 -1.52
C ALA A 230 -10.10 15.50 -3.05
N ARG A 231 -8.96 15.59 -3.74
CA ARG A 231 -8.88 15.32 -5.18
C ARG A 231 -9.20 13.87 -5.52
N ALA A 232 -8.71 12.91 -4.73
CA ALA A 232 -9.01 11.49 -4.93
C ALA A 232 -10.52 11.20 -4.80
N LYS A 233 -11.19 11.81 -3.81
CA LYS A 233 -12.64 11.70 -3.62
C LYS A 233 -13.42 12.27 -4.80
N GLN A 234 -13.04 13.47 -5.26
CA GLN A 234 -13.65 14.09 -6.45
C GLN A 234 -13.55 13.20 -7.68
N LEU A 235 -12.35 12.66 -7.96
CA LEU A 235 -12.12 11.79 -9.11
C LEU A 235 -12.82 10.43 -8.98
N ALA A 236 -12.93 9.91 -7.76
CA ALA A 236 -13.65 8.68 -7.48
C ALA A 236 -15.17 8.87 -7.45
N GLY A 237 -15.66 10.10 -7.33
CA GLY A 237 -17.08 10.43 -7.18
C GLY A 237 -17.66 9.90 -5.87
N VAL A 238 -16.92 10.06 -4.76
CA VAL A 238 -17.33 9.67 -3.40
C VAL A 238 -17.35 10.88 -2.47
N ASP A 239 -18.27 10.85 -1.51
CA ASP A 239 -18.56 11.96 -0.58
C ASP A 239 -17.71 11.97 0.68
#